data_AF-A0A4P9Z680-F1
#
_entry.id   AF-A0A4P9Z680-F1
#
_cell.length_a   1.000
_cell.length_b   1.000
_cell.length_c   1.000
_cell.angle_alpha   90.00
_cell.angle_beta   90.00
_cell.angle_gamma   90.00
#
_symmetry.space_group_name_H-M   'P 1'
#
loop_
_entity.id
_entity.type
_entity.pdbx_description
1 polymer ?
#
loop_
_entity_poly.entity_id
_entity_poly.type
_entity_poly.pdbx_seq_one_letter_code
_entity_poly.pdbx_strand_id
1 'polypeptide(L)'
;MSSLLSDGPGQESPFSPEDRKELAIFLETEQSKARLQSSIHTFTDMCWDRCITGKIGTKLSSGEESCLTNCVERFLDTSILIVKQLESKRASS
;
A
#
# COMPACT_ATOMS: atom_id res chain seq x y z
N MET A 1 -4.40 -18.27 2.61
CA MET A 1 -4.99 -19.56 2.18
C MET A 1 -5.30 -19.42 0.68
N SER A 2 -4.36 -19.15 -0.23
CA SER A 2 -3.26 -20.01 -0.73
C SER A 2 -3.67 -21.39 -1.23
N SER A 3 -4.93 -21.59 -1.58
CA SER A 3 -5.45 -22.87 -2.08
C SER A 3 -6.04 -22.76 -3.48
N LEU A 4 -5.31 -22.13 -4.40
CA LEU A 4 -5.47 -22.22 -5.86
C LEU A 4 -4.04 -21.97 -6.36
N LEU A 5 -3.20 -22.96 -6.65
CA LEU A 5 -3.29 -23.85 -7.79
C LEU A 5 -2.53 -25.13 -7.44
N SER A 6 -3.25 -26.25 -7.38
CA SER A 6 -2.66 -27.57 -7.36
C SER A 6 -2.47 -27.98 -8.82
N ASP A 7 -1.24 -27.93 -9.32
CA ASP A 7 -0.88 -28.44 -10.65
C ASP A 7 -1.03 -29.97 -10.68
N GLY A 8 -2.22 -30.44 -11.07
CA GLY A 8 -2.46 -31.80 -11.53
C GLY A 8 -2.21 -31.90 -13.04
N PRO A 9 -1.75 -33.05 -13.55
CA PRO A 9 -1.44 -33.20 -14.96
C PRO A 9 -2.74 -33.20 -15.78
N GLY A 10 -2.99 -32.13 -16.55
CA GLY A 10 -4.06 -32.08 -17.55
C GLY A 10 -5.14 -31.01 -17.40
N GLN A 11 -4.94 -29.94 -16.64
CA GLN A 11 -5.91 -28.83 -16.59
C GLN A 11 -5.47 -27.68 -17.51
N GLU A 12 -5.91 -27.70 -18.77
CA GLU A 12 -5.89 -26.50 -19.60
C GLU A 12 -6.76 -25.44 -18.91
N SER A 13 -6.16 -24.30 -18.56
CA SER A 13 -6.88 -23.14 -18.05
C SER A 13 -8.07 -22.84 -18.99
N PRO A 14 -9.29 -22.62 -18.48
CA PRO A 14 -10.48 -22.39 -19.32
C PRO A 14 -10.40 -21.06 -20.11
N PHE A 15 -9.33 -20.30 -19.92
CA PHE A 15 -9.07 -19.00 -20.52
C PHE A 15 -8.10 -19.12 -21.70
N SER A 16 -8.44 -18.45 -22.81
CA SER A 16 -7.54 -18.31 -23.96
C SER A 16 -6.22 -17.62 -23.55
N PRO A 17 -5.13 -17.76 -24.32
CA PRO A 17 -3.90 -17.01 -24.08
C PRO A 17 -4.11 -15.50 -23.93
N GLU A 18 -5.04 -14.95 -24.70
CA GLU A 18 -5.44 -13.54 -24.68
C GLU A 18 -6.16 -13.20 -23.37
N ASP A 19 -7.15 -13.99 -22.97
CA ASP A 19 -7.89 -13.81 -21.71
C ASP A 19 -6.95 -13.89 -20.48
N ARG A 20 -5.95 -14.78 -20.51
CA ARG A 20 -4.96 -14.88 -19.43
C ARG A 20 -4.13 -13.61 -19.29
N LYS A 21 -3.77 -12.97 -20.41
CA LYS A 21 -3.03 -11.71 -20.40
C LYS A 21 -3.88 -10.58 -19.85
N GLU A 22 -5.13 -10.48 -20.28
CA GLU A 22 -6.06 -9.47 -19.76
C GLU A 22 -6.31 -9.66 -18.26
N LEU A 23 -6.55 -10.90 -17.83
CA LEU A 23 -6.72 -11.24 -16.43
C LEU A 23 -5.49 -10.89 -15.59
N ALA A 24 -4.28 -11.12 -16.10
CA ALA A 24 -3.05 -10.75 -15.41
C ALA A 24 -2.96 -9.23 -15.18
N ILE A 25 -3.28 -8.42 -16.18
CA ILE A 25 -3.29 -6.95 -16.08
C ILE A 25 -4.38 -6.49 -15.11
N PHE A 26 -5.57 -7.09 -15.18
CA PHE A 26 -6.66 -6.80 -14.26
C PHE A 26 -6.25 -7.10 -12.80
N LEU A 27 -5.70 -8.29 -12.55
CA LEU A 27 -5.25 -8.69 -11.22
C LEU A 27 -4.16 -7.76 -10.68
N GLU A 28 -3.19 -7.38 -11.50
CA GLU A 28 -2.14 -6.44 -11.09
C GLU A 28 -2.72 -5.07 -10.71
N THR A 29 -3.69 -4.58 -11.50
CA THR A 29 -4.38 -3.32 -11.25
C THR A 29 -5.16 -3.35 -9.95
N GLU A 30 -5.96 -4.41 -9.72
CA GLU A 30 -6.75 -4.55 -8.50
C GLU A 30 -5.87 -4.79 -7.26
N GLN A 31 -4.78 -5.54 -7.39
CA GLN A 31 -3.81 -5.67 -6.31
C GLN A 31 -3.13 -4.35 -5.97
N SER A 32 -2.78 -3.53 -6.97
CA SER A 32 -2.21 -2.20 -6.75
C SER A 32 -3.19 -1.31 -5.97
N LYS A 33 -4.47 -1.28 -6.37
CA LYS A 33 -5.53 -0.56 -5.63
C LYS A 33 -5.66 -1.06 -4.20
N ALA A 34 -5.67 -2.38 -3.98
CA ALA A 34 -5.78 -2.96 -2.64
C ALA A 34 -4.59 -2.56 -1.75
N ARG A 35 -3.37 -2.55 -2.28
CA ARG A 35 -2.18 -2.09 -1.56
C ARG A 35 -2.28 -0.62 -1.18
N LEU A 36 -2.75 0.25 -2.10
CA LEU A 36 -2.98 1.67 -1.81
C LEU A 36 -4.02 1.86 -0.71
N GLN A 37 -5.13 1.14 -0.74
CA GLN A 37 -6.16 1.20 0.30
C GLN A 37 -5.63 0.75 1.66
N SER A 38 -4.82 -0.31 1.69
CA SER A 38 -4.15 -0.76 2.92
C SER A 38 -3.21 0.31 3.49
N SER A 39 -2.46 1.00 2.62
CA SER A 39 -1.59 2.11 3.04
C SER A 39 -2.39 3.30 3.57
N ILE A 40 -3.51 3.65 2.92
CA ILE A 40 -4.42 4.70 3.39
C ILE A 40 -4.89 4.37 4.81
N HIS A 41 -5.40 3.16 5.04
CA HIS A 41 -5.86 2.74 6.37
C HIS A 41 -4.73 2.82 7.42
N THR A 42 -3.54 2.34 7.07
CA THR A 42 -2.36 2.40 7.95
C THR A 42 -2.01 3.84 8.34
N PHE A 43 -2.03 4.77 7.38
CA PHE A 43 -1.74 6.18 7.65
C PHE A 43 -2.86 6.87 8.41
N THR A 44 -4.12 6.54 8.10
CA THR A 44 -5.27 7.05 8.85
C THR A 44 -5.14 6.69 10.33
N ASP A 45 -4.91 5.42 10.66
CA ASP A 45 -4.80 4.98 12.06
C ASP A 45 -3.58 5.63 12.75
N MET A 46 -2.43 5.63 12.09
CA MET A 46 -1.19 6.18 12.63
C MET A 46 -1.28 7.69 12.89
N CYS A 47 -1.81 8.43 11.92
CA CYS A 47 -1.86 9.89 12.00
C CYS A 47 -3.03 10.37 12.85
N TRP A 48 -4.11 9.59 12.97
CA TRP A 48 -5.22 9.87 13.87
C TRP A 48 -4.73 10.07 15.31
N ASP A 49 -4.04 9.07 15.87
CA ASP A 49 -3.56 9.10 17.25
C ASP A 49 -2.56 10.24 17.53
N ARG A 50 -1.89 10.73 16.49
CA ARG A 50 -0.87 11.80 16.61
C ARG A 50 -1.47 13.19 16.44
N CYS A 51 -2.42 13.35 15.53
CA CYS A 51 -2.90 14.65 15.10
C CYS A 51 -4.25 15.03 15.73
N ILE A 52 -5.12 14.06 16.00
CA ILE A 52 -6.47 14.30 16.53
C ILE A 52 -6.47 14.09 18.04
N THR A 53 -5.90 15.06 18.76
CA THR A 53 -5.74 15.00 20.23
C THR A 53 -6.75 15.87 20.99
N GLY A 54 -7.49 16.72 20.26
CA GLY A 54 -8.46 17.66 20.81
C GLY A 54 -9.90 17.14 20.81
N LYS A 55 -10.84 18.07 21.00
CA LYS A 55 -12.28 17.76 20.84
C LYS A 55 -12.59 17.56 19.36
N ILE A 56 -13.25 16.45 19.04
CA ILE A 56 -13.70 16.14 17.68
C ILE A 56 -14.81 17.14 17.29
N GLY A 57 -14.54 17.94 16.26
CA GLY A 57 -15.48 18.87 15.65
C GLY A 57 -16.10 18.32 14.36
N THR A 58 -16.98 19.10 13.72
CA THR A 58 -17.56 18.77 12.40
C THR A 58 -16.59 19.00 11.24
N LYS A 59 -15.42 19.58 11.52
CA LYS A 59 -14.35 19.85 10.58
C LYS A 59 -13.01 19.75 11.29
N LEU A 60 -11.97 19.49 10.51
CA LEU A 60 -10.60 19.62 10.99
C LEU A 60 -10.29 21.09 11.27
N SER A 61 -9.55 21.34 12.34
CA SER A 61 -8.88 22.60 12.57
C SER A 61 -7.70 22.75 11.62
N SER A 62 -7.25 23.98 11.37
CA SER A 62 -6.05 24.24 10.56
C SER A 62 -4.80 23.53 11.11
N GLY A 63 -4.72 23.35 12.44
CA GLY A 63 -3.65 22.60 13.09
C GLY A 63 -3.71 21.11 12.80
N GLU A 64 -4.90 20.50 12.84
CA GLU A 64 -5.10 19.09 12.50
C GLU A 64 -4.81 18.83 11.01
N GLU A 65 -5.30 19.68 10.11
CA GLU A 65 -5.00 19.60 8.66
C GLU A 65 -3.49 19.66 8.40
N SER A 66 -2.79 20.63 8.99
CA SER A 66 -1.35 20.75 8.85
C SER A 66 -0.61 19.54 9.44
N CYS A 67 -1.05 19.04 10.61
CA CYS A 67 -0.45 17.86 11.22
C CYS A 67 -0.61 16.62 10.35
N LEU A 68 -1.81 16.37 9.82
CA LEU A 68 -2.09 15.19 8.98
C LEU A 68 -1.23 15.18 7.72
N THR A 69 -1.12 16.32 7.03
CA THR A 69 -0.23 16.49 5.86
C THR A 69 1.21 16.15 6.21
N ASN A 70 1.74 16.77 7.27
CA ASN A 70 3.11 16.51 7.73
C ASN A 70 3.31 15.07 8.19
N CYS A 71 2.32 14.44 8.82
CA CYS A 71 2.43 13.07 9.34
C CYS A 71 2.70 12.08 8.21
N VAL A 72 1.91 12.17 7.12
CA VAL A 72 2.07 11.29 5.96
C VAL A 72 3.37 11.60 5.22
N GLU A 73 3.65 12.87 4.93
CA GLU A 73 4.87 13.28 4.21
C GLU A 73 6.14 12.81 4.93
N ARG A 74 6.23 13.04 6.25
CA ARG A 74 7.41 12.63 7.03
C ARG A 74 7.58 11.12 7.10
N PHE A 75 6.50 10.34 7.11
CA PHE A 75 6.59 8.89 7.05
C PHE A 75 7.17 8.43 5.71
N LEU A 76 6.68 8.99 4.60
CA LEU A 76 7.14 8.65 3.26
C LEU A 76 8.62 9.03 3.07
N ASP A 77 9.00 10.25 3.47
CA ASP A 77 10.39 10.72 3.40
C ASP A 77 11.34 9.80 4.18
N THR A 78 10.95 9.44 5.40
CA THR A 78 11.74 8.56 6.25
C THR A 78 11.84 7.15 5.66
N SER A 79 10.74 6.64 5.09
CA SER A 79 10.71 5.33 4.45
C SER A 79 11.66 5.27 3.24
N ILE A 80 11.62 6.29 2.39
CA ILE A 80 12.53 6.41 1.23
C ILE A 80 13.99 6.49 1.69
N LEU A 81 14.26 7.29 2.72
CA LEU A 81 15.61 7.41 3.28
C LEU A 81 16.12 6.05 3.78
N ILE A 82 15.30 5.30 4.53
CA ILE A 82 15.67 3.97 5.04
C ILE A 82 15.98 3.03 3.88
N VAL A 83 15.12 2.96 2.86
CA VAL A 83 15.33 2.09 1.68
C VAL A 83 16.65 2.44 0.99
N LYS A 84 16.91 3.72 0.72
CA LYS A 84 18.18 4.17 0.10
C LYS A 84 19.40 3.76 0.91
N GLN A 85 19.33 3.86 2.24
CA GLN A 85 20.43 3.44 3.13
C GLN A 85 20.64 1.93 3.09
N LEU A 86 19.56 1.13 3.05
CA LEU A 86 19.65 -0.32 2.92
C LEU A 86 20.26 -0.75 1.58
N GLU A 87 19.86 -0.10 0.49
CA GLU A 87 20.44 -0.32 -0.84
C GLU A 87 21.93 0.02 -0.88
N SER A 88 22.33 1.15 -0.29
CA SER A 88 23.74 1.55 -0.20
C SER A 88 24.58 0.52 0.57
N LYS A 89 24.07 0.00 1.70
CA LYS A 89 24.76 -1.04 2.48
C LYS A 89 24.91 -2.36 1.73
N ARG A 90 23.91 -2.72 0.90
CA ARG A 90 23.97 -3.92 0.05
C ARG A 90 25.01 -3.77 -1.06
N ALA A 91 25.17 -2.58 -1.63
CA ALA A 91 26.15 -2.32 -2.69
C ALA A 91 27.61 -2.30 -2.19
N SER A 92 27.83 -2.05 -0.88
CA SER A 92 29.15 -2.03 -0.26
C SER A 92 29.58 -3.38 0.36
N SER A 93 28.75 -4.42 0.25
CA SER A 93 29.01 -5.78 0.74
C SER A 93 29.28 -6.72 -0.43
#